data_AF-A0A843DYM9-F1
#
_entry.id   AF-A0A843DYM9-F1
#
_cell.length_a   1.000
_cell.length_b   1.000
_cell.length_c   1.000
_cell.angle_alpha   90.00
_cell.angle_beta   90.00
_cell.angle_gamma   90.00
#
_symmetry.space_group_name_H-M   'P 1'
#
loop_
_entity.id
_entity.type
_entity.pdbx_description
1 polymer ?
#
loop_
_entity_poly.entity_id
_entity_poly.type
_entity_poly.pdbx_seq_one_letter_code
_entity_poly.pdbx_strand_id
1 'polypeptide(L)'
;MTPAFPILDDHFHLNRRTGRGPEVIKEFMRSGGTHIVLVTLPSWSCGVTPSAPADFREVFDSTLADAEAVRELGCTCYCMAGVHPAEVGRLLERMSLTEAETLMKGGLDVAAEYVADGKCIGLKSGRPHYPVSPEVWDMANRVLSHAL
;
A
#
# COMPACT_ATOMS: atom_id res chain seq x y z
N MET A 1 -7.59 15.66 -25.47
CA MET A 1 -8.89 14.99 -25.69
C MET A 1 -9.05 13.94 -24.60
N THR A 2 -10.18 13.93 -23.89
CA THR A 2 -10.52 12.82 -22.98
C THR A 2 -10.69 11.56 -23.83
N PRO A 3 -10.07 10.42 -23.48
CA PRO A 3 -10.21 9.19 -24.25
C PRO A 3 -11.67 8.71 -24.27
N ALA A 4 -12.04 7.98 -25.33
CA ALA A 4 -13.41 7.46 -25.48
C ALA A 4 -13.78 6.43 -24.40
N PHE A 5 -12.78 5.77 -23.81
CA PHE A 5 -12.93 4.79 -22.74
C PHE A 5 -11.97 5.13 -21.58
N PRO A 6 -12.33 4.80 -20.33
CA PRO A 6 -11.42 4.90 -19.19
C PRO A 6 -10.15 4.06 -19.41
N ILE A 7 -9.00 4.66 -19.13
CA ILE A 7 -7.71 3.98 -18.97
C ILE A 7 -7.34 4.01 -17.49
N LEU A 8 -7.25 2.82 -16.90
CA LEU A 8 -6.94 2.57 -15.49
C LEU A 8 -5.53 2.00 -15.36
N ASP A 9 -4.73 2.58 -14.47
CA ASP A 9 -3.61 1.88 -13.84
C ASP A 9 -4.13 1.27 -12.53
N ASP A 10 -4.22 -0.07 -12.48
CA ASP A 10 -4.83 -0.80 -11.37
C ASP A 10 -3.89 -1.00 -10.18
N HIS A 11 -2.61 -0.60 -10.30
CA HIS A 11 -1.64 -0.67 -9.23
C HIS A 11 -0.61 0.46 -9.37
N PHE A 12 -1.02 1.66 -8.96
CA PHE A 12 -0.16 2.83 -8.97
C PHE A 12 0.53 3.03 -7.62
N HIS A 13 1.83 3.29 -7.64
CA HIS A 13 2.59 3.72 -6.46
C HIS A 13 3.07 5.15 -6.62
N LEU A 14 2.83 5.97 -5.60
CA LEU A 14 3.24 7.37 -5.55
C LEU A 14 4.09 7.57 -4.30
N ASN A 15 5.33 8.04 -4.48
CA ASN A 15 6.22 8.38 -3.38
C ASN A 15 6.51 9.89 -3.39
N ARG A 16 6.03 10.62 -2.38
CA ARG A 16 6.29 12.06 -2.22
C ARG A 16 7.62 12.39 -1.52
N ARG A 17 8.23 11.41 -0.82
CA ARG A 17 9.48 11.61 -0.05
C ARG A 17 10.72 11.48 -0.94
N THR A 18 10.73 10.48 -1.81
CA THR A 18 11.88 10.19 -2.69
C THR A 18 11.54 10.23 -4.18
N GLY A 19 10.26 10.37 -4.52
CA GLY A 19 9.78 10.46 -5.90
C GLY A 19 9.20 11.84 -6.23
N ARG A 20 8.38 11.91 -7.28
CA ARG A 20 7.79 13.15 -7.80
C ARG A 20 6.48 13.57 -7.12
N GLY A 21 5.96 12.75 -6.21
CA GLY A 21 4.66 13.00 -5.59
C GLY A 21 3.48 13.01 -6.58
N PRO A 22 2.35 13.62 -6.20
CA PRO A 22 1.12 13.67 -7.02
C PRO A 22 1.28 14.30 -8.41
N GLU A 23 2.25 15.19 -8.59
CA GLU A 23 2.49 15.90 -9.84
C GLU A 23 2.78 14.98 -11.05
N VAL A 24 3.26 13.76 -10.80
CA VAL A 24 3.45 12.76 -11.87
C VAL A 24 2.15 12.42 -12.60
N ILE A 25 0.99 12.63 -11.96
CA ILE A 25 -0.31 12.31 -12.58
C ILE A 25 -0.61 13.17 -13.80
N LYS A 26 -0.05 14.39 -13.88
CA LYS A 26 -0.20 15.25 -15.06
C LYS A 26 0.40 14.60 -16.30
N GLU A 27 1.48 13.83 -16.15
CA GLU A 27 2.10 13.09 -17.25
C GLU A 27 1.33 11.82 -17.60
N PHE A 28 0.81 11.11 -16.60
CA PHE A 28 -0.09 9.99 -16.80
C PHE A 28 -1.33 10.42 -17.61
N MET A 29 -1.99 11.51 -17.21
CA MET A 29 -3.16 12.05 -17.92
C MET A 29 -2.82 12.57 -19.31
N ARG A 30 -1.66 13.23 -19.49
CA ARG A 30 -1.18 13.63 -20.83
C ARG A 30 -0.98 12.45 -21.77
N SER A 31 -0.70 11.27 -21.22
CA SER A 31 -0.56 10.01 -21.97
C SER A 31 -1.90 9.30 -22.21
N GLY A 32 -3.02 9.89 -21.78
CA GLY A 32 -4.37 9.34 -21.92
C GLY A 32 -4.89 8.61 -20.67
N GLY A 33 -4.10 8.52 -19.60
CA GLY A 33 -4.54 7.97 -18.33
C GLY A 33 -5.72 8.75 -17.74
N THR A 34 -6.61 8.06 -17.04
CA THR A 34 -7.84 8.68 -16.49
C THR A 34 -8.14 8.26 -15.06
N HIS A 35 -7.78 7.02 -14.71
CA HIS A 35 -8.06 6.44 -13.40
C HIS A 35 -6.79 5.80 -12.87
N ILE A 36 -6.60 5.85 -11.55
CA ILE A 36 -5.58 5.06 -10.86
C ILE A 36 -6.18 4.38 -9.63
N VAL A 37 -5.64 3.21 -9.27
CA VAL A 37 -5.72 2.66 -7.92
C VAL A 37 -4.40 2.91 -7.22
N LEU A 38 -4.40 3.85 -6.29
CA LEU A 38 -3.23 4.16 -5.48
C LEU A 38 -3.08 3.12 -4.36
N VAL A 39 -1.95 2.43 -4.36
CA VAL A 39 -1.63 1.35 -3.41
C VAL A 39 -0.61 1.84 -2.39
N THR A 40 -0.85 1.54 -1.11
CA THR A 40 0.07 1.87 -0.02
C THR A 40 1.51 1.42 -0.31
N LEU A 41 2.44 2.32 0.01
CA LEU A 41 3.87 1.99 0.02
C LEU A 41 4.24 1.21 1.27
N PRO A 42 5.41 0.54 1.29
CA PRO A 42 5.96 0.03 2.54
C PRO A 42 6.24 1.16 3.54
N SER A 43 6.09 0.88 4.84
CA SER A 43 6.08 1.84 5.94
C SER A 43 7.32 2.75 5.94
N TRP A 44 8.51 2.19 5.68
CA TRP A 44 9.75 2.95 5.65
C TRP A 44 9.80 3.99 4.51
N SER A 45 9.08 3.74 3.41
CA SER A 45 8.96 4.70 2.31
C SER A 45 8.06 5.87 2.69
N CYS A 46 7.21 5.67 3.69
CA CYS A 46 6.41 6.70 4.35
C CYS A 46 7.10 7.28 5.60
N GLY A 47 8.33 6.86 5.93
CA GLY A 47 9.06 7.28 7.12
C GLY A 47 8.55 6.69 8.44
N VAL A 48 7.74 5.63 8.38
CA VAL A 48 7.10 4.99 9.52
C VAL A 48 7.86 3.71 9.87
N THR A 49 8.09 3.50 11.17
CA THR A 49 8.69 2.28 11.73
C THR A 49 7.70 1.60 12.69
N PRO A 50 6.78 0.76 12.19
CA PRO A 50 5.67 0.24 12.98
C PRO A 50 6.12 -0.64 14.15
N SER A 51 5.67 -0.35 15.35
CA SER A 51 5.88 -1.18 16.55
C SER A 51 4.57 -1.78 17.06
N ALA A 52 3.43 -1.21 16.67
CA ALA A 52 2.09 -1.72 16.89
C ALA A 52 1.27 -1.66 15.59
N PRO A 53 0.22 -2.51 15.44
CA PRO A 53 -0.67 -2.46 14.29
C PRO A 53 -1.21 -1.06 13.93
N ALA A 54 -1.54 -0.26 14.95
CA ALA A 54 -2.10 1.08 14.77
C ALA A 54 -1.12 2.05 14.08
N ASP A 55 0.19 1.80 14.13
CA ASP A 55 1.19 2.66 13.47
C ASP A 55 1.04 2.64 11.94
N PHE A 56 0.42 1.59 11.37
CA PHE A 56 0.11 1.55 9.93
C PHE A 56 -0.94 2.59 9.50
N ARG A 57 -1.71 3.16 10.43
CA ARG A 57 -2.63 4.27 10.10
C ARG A 57 -1.91 5.44 9.46
N GLU A 58 -0.70 5.77 9.92
CA GLU A 58 0.09 6.86 9.33
C GLU A 58 0.42 6.59 7.86
N VAL A 59 0.69 5.33 7.50
CA VAL A 59 0.93 4.91 6.10
C VAL A 59 -0.35 5.05 5.27
N PHE A 60 -1.48 4.62 5.83
CA PHE A 60 -2.77 4.63 5.14
C PHE A 60 -3.31 6.05 4.97
N ASP A 61 -3.26 6.87 6.02
CA ASP A 61 -3.66 8.28 5.99
C ASP A 61 -2.78 9.09 5.04
N SER A 62 -1.47 8.82 5.00
CA SER A 62 -0.59 9.43 4.00
C SER A 62 -0.99 9.05 2.57
N THR A 63 -1.43 7.81 2.34
CA THR A 63 -1.91 7.35 1.03
C THR A 63 -3.22 8.04 0.64
N LEU A 64 -4.15 8.21 1.60
CA LEU A 64 -5.40 8.94 1.37
C LEU A 64 -5.15 10.41 1.02
N ALA A 65 -4.20 11.06 1.70
CA ALA A 65 -3.81 12.43 1.39
C ALA A 65 -3.18 12.56 -0.03
N ASP A 66 -2.40 11.57 -0.47
CA ASP A 66 -1.89 11.55 -1.85
C ASP A 66 -3.02 11.36 -2.85
N ALA A 67 -4.01 10.51 -2.53
CA ALA A 67 -5.17 10.31 -3.39
C ALA A 67 -6.04 11.56 -3.51
N GLU A 68 -6.20 12.34 -2.45
CA GLU A 68 -6.87 13.65 -2.49
C GLU A 68 -6.15 14.61 -3.44
N ALA A 69 -4.84 14.77 -3.29
CA ALA A 69 -4.04 15.61 -4.19
C ALA A 69 -4.12 15.15 -5.66
N VAL A 70 -4.16 13.83 -5.92
CA VAL A 70 -4.37 13.29 -7.27
C VAL A 70 -5.75 13.68 -7.83
N ARG A 71 -6.80 13.63 -7.01
CA ARG A 71 -8.16 14.01 -7.43
C ARG A 71 -8.26 15.50 -7.73
N GLU A 72 -7.60 16.35 -6.95
CA GLU A 72 -7.52 17.80 -7.20
C GLU A 72 -6.85 18.12 -8.55
N LEU A 73 -5.93 17.26 -9.00
CA LEU A 73 -5.29 17.38 -10.32
C LEU A 73 -6.20 16.89 -11.46
N GLY A 74 -7.36 16.31 -11.17
CA GLY A 74 -8.38 15.91 -12.15
C GLY A 74 -8.37 14.44 -12.56
N CYS A 75 -7.55 13.59 -11.92
CA CYS A 75 -7.55 12.14 -12.16
C CYS A 75 -8.47 11.43 -11.17
N THR A 76 -9.27 10.47 -11.63
CA THR A 76 -10.03 9.61 -10.72
C THR A 76 -9.06 8.72 -9.95
N CYS A 77 -9.10 8.76 -8.62
CA CYS A 77 -8.21 7.99 -7.77
C CYS A 77 -9.01 7.14 -6.79
N TYR A 78 -8.71 5.84 -6.76
CA TYR A 78 -9.14 4.90 -5.73
C TYR A 78 -7.95 4.54 -4.83
N CYS A 79 -8.21 4.01 -3.65
CA CYS A 79 -7.15 3.64 -2.71
C CYS A 79 -7.24 2.15 -2.35
N MET A 80 -6.10 1.47 -2.26
CA MET A 80 -5.98 0.18 -1.60
C MET A 80 -5.02 0.27 -0.41
N ALA A 81 -5.46 -0.25 0.73
CA ALA A 81 -4.67 -0.30 1.95
C ALA A 81 -4.12 -1.71 2.19
N GLY A 82 -2.99 -1.82 2.86
CA GLY A 82 -2.42 -3.12 3.19
C GLY A 82 -0.96 -3.06 3.59
N VAL A 83 -0.46 -4.21 4.04
CA VAL A 83 0.92 -4.39 4.52
C VAL A 83 1.75 -5.01 3.41
N HIS A 84 2.88 -4.40 3.07
CA HIS A 84 3.73 -4.90 2.01
C HIS A 84 4.49 -6.17 2.45
N PRO A 85 4.58 -7.26 1.65
CA PRO A 85 5.30 -8.47 2.07
C PRO A 85 6.78 -8.23 2.39
N ALA A 86 7.40 -7.27 1.70
CA ALA A 86 8.78 -6.86 1.96
C ALA A 86 9.02 -6.19 3.33
N GLU A 87 7.97 -5.85 4.09
CA GLU A 87 8.09 -5.41 5.50
C GLU A 87 8.87 -6.42 6.32
N VAL A 88 8.67 -7.73 6.09
CA VAL A 88 9.32 -8.78 6.86
C VAL A 88 10.84 -8.60 6.96
N GLY A 89 11.50 -8.17 5.88
CA GLY A 89 12.95 -7.97 5.88
C GLY A 89 13.38 -6.91 6.89
N ARG A 90 12.65 -5.78 6.93
CA ARG A 90 12.92 -4.66 7.85
C ARG A 90 12.49 -4.96 9.27
N LEU A 91 11.39 -5.69 9.44
CA LEU A 91 10.90 -6.07 10.76
C LEU A 91 11.88 -7.00 11.45
N LEU A 92 12.39 -8.01 10.74
CA LEU A 92 13.33 -8.99 11.28
C LEU A 92 14.70 -8.41 11.67
N GLU A 93 15.04 -7.19 11.24
CA GLU A 93 16.22 -6.46 11.75
C GLU A 93 16.08 -6.09 13.24
N ARG A 94 14.86 -6.07 13.79
CA ARG A 94 14.58 -5.55 15.14
C ARG A 94 13.55 -6.30 15.97
N MET A 95 12.90 -7.33 15.42
CA MET A 95 11.95 -8.18 16.16
C MET A 95 12.01 -9.62 15.68
N SER A 96 11.48 -10.53 16.48
CA SER A 96 11.37 -11.96 16.13
C SER A 96 10.38 -12.19 14.99
N LEU A 97 10.48 -13.36 14.35
CA LEU A 97 9.55 -13.79 13.29
C LEU A 97 8.08 -13.80 13.76
N THR A 98 7.84 -14.24 14.99
CA THR A 98 6.48 -14.28 15.58
C THR A 98 5.92 -12.88 15.83
N GLU A 99 6.76 -11.96 16.31
CA GLU A 99 6.36 -10.55 16.50
C GLU A 99 6.07 -9.89 15.16
N ALA A 100 6.92 -10.11 14.15
CA ALA A 100 6.70 -9.61 12.80
C ALA A 100 5.40 -10.16 12.17
N GLU A 101 5.13 -11.47 12.32
CA GLU A 101 3.88 -12.08 11.84
C GLU A 101 2.65 -11.43 12.49
N THR A 102 2.69 -11.27 13.82
CA THR A 102 1.60 -10.66 14.60
C THR A 102 1.38 -9.22 14.18
N LEU A 103 2.46 -8.45 14.02
CA LEU A 103 2.39 -7.05 13.61
C LEU A 103 1.84 -6.90 12.19
N MET A 104 2.28 -7.74 11.24
CA MET A 104 1.81 -7.69 9.86
C MET A 104 0.33 -8.07 9.75
N LYS A 105 -0.14 -9.10 10.48
CA LYS A 105 -1.57 -9.46 10.54
C LYS A 105 -2.41 -8.34 11.14
N GLY A 106 -1.98 -7.78 12.27
CA GLY A 106 -2.69 -6.65 12.87
C GLY A 106 -2.71 -5.42 11.95
N GLY A 107 -1.64 -5.14 11.21
CA GLY A 107 -1.64 -4.07 10.21
C GLY A 107 -2.65 -4.31 9.06
N LEU A 108 -2.89 -5.57 8.69
CA LEU A 108 -3.94 -5.93 7.75
C LEU A 108 -5.34 -5.77 8.36
N ASP A 109 -5.53 -6.07 9.65
CA ASP A 109 -6.79 -5.80 10.36
C ASP A 109 -7.11 -4.30 10.35
N VAL A 110 -6.10 -3.46 10.63
CA VAL A 110 -6.24 -1.99 10.52
C VAL A 110 -6.57 -1.59 9.09
N ALA A 111 -5.93 -2.18 8.08
CA ALA A 111 -6.26 -1.90 6.68
C ALA A 111 -7.72 -2.27 6.34
N ALA A 112 -8.25 -3.35 6.91
CA ALA A 112 -9.62 -3.80 6.69
C ALA A 112 -10.64 -2.79 7.23
N GLU A 113 -10.33 -2.08 8.32
CA GLU A 113 -11.17 -0.99 8.80
C GLU A 113 -11.30 0.15 7.77
N TYR A 114 -10.21 0.51 7.08
CA TYR A 114 -10.25 1.54 6.03
C TYR A 114 -11.12 1.11 4.84
N VAL A 115 -11.17 -0.19 4.56
CA VAL A 115 -12.07 -0.76 3.54
C VAL A 115 -13.52 -0.74 4.03
N ALA A 116 -13.77 -1.16 5.26
CA ALA A 116 -15.11 -1.15 5.86
C ALA A 116 -15.69 0.28 5.96
N ASP A 117 -14.85 1.27 6.23
CA ASP A 117 -15.20 2.70 6.24
C ASP A 117 -15.42 3.31 4.84
N GLY A 118 -15.17 2.56 3.76
CA GLY A 118 -15.27 3.03 2.38
C GLY A 118 -14.16 4.00 1.95
N LYS A 119 -13.09 4.13 2.75
CA LYS A 119 -11.92 4.97 2.42
C LYS A 119 -11.00 4.29 1.40
N CYS A 120 -10.93 2.96 1.45
CA CYS A 120 -10.22 2.12 0.50
C CYS A 120 -11.19 1.15 -0.18
N ILE A 121 -10.94 0.83 -1.45
CA ILE A 121 -11.81 -0.07 -2.23
C ILE A 121 -11.41 -1.54 -2.07
N GLY A 122 -10.30 -1.82 -1.39
CA GLY A 122 -9.81 -3.18 -1.22
C GLY A 122 -8.53 -3.25 -0.39
N LEU A 123 -8.17 -4.49 -0.07
CA LEU A 123 -6.95 -4.85 0.62
C LEU A 123 -5.86 -5.25 -0.38
N LYS A 124 -4.64 -4.79 -0.11
CA LYS A 124 -3.44 -5.28 -0.77
C LYS A 124 -2.66 -6.20 0.17
N SER A 125 -2.42 -7.42 -0.25
CA SER A 125 -1.56 -8.37 0.45
C SER A 125 -0.74 -9.19 -0.56
N GLY A 126 0.13 -10.06 -0.05
CA GLY A 126 0.94 -10.94 -0.89
C GLY A 126 2.00 -11.68 -0.09
N ARG A 127 2.98 -12.21 -0.81
CA ARG A 127 4.15 -12.89 -0.25
C ARG A 127 5.41 -12.54 -1.05
N PRO A 128 6.61 -12.66 -0.48
CA PRO A 128 7.85 -12.50 -1.24
C PRO A 128 7.89 -13.43 -2.47
N HIS A 129 8.34 -12.88 -3.61
CA HIS A 129 8.63 -13.65 -4.83
C HIS A 129 10.14 -13.80 -5.08
N TYR A 130 10.96 -13.42 -4.09
CA TYR A 130 12.42 -13.50 -4.10
C TYR A 130 12.89 -14.52 -3.05
N PRO A 131 14.13 -15.02 -3.14
CA PRO A 131 14.64 -16.00 -2.18
C PRO A 131 14.59 -15.50 -0.74
N VAL A 132 14.00 -16.30 0.14
CA VAL A 132 13.93 -16.10 1.60
C VAL A 132 14.10 -17.45 2.30
N SER A 133 14.30 -17.45 3.63
CA SER A 133 14.34 -18.71 4.38
C SER A 133 12.98 -19.43 4.33
N PRO A 134 12.93 -20.77 4.47
CA PRO A 134 11.68 -21.51 4.56
C PRO A 134 10.74 -20.98 5.63
N GLU A 135 11.27 -20.58 6.78
CA GLU A 135 10.49 -20.06 7.91
C GLU A 135 9.81 -18.71 7.58
N VAL A 136 10.53 -17.80 6.90
CA VAL A 136 9.98 -16.53 6.42
C VAL A 136 8.91 -16.76 5.36
N TRP A 137 9.13 -17.74 4.49
CA TRP A 137 8.15 -18.12 3.48
C TRP A 137 6.88 -18.66 4.16
N ASP A 138 6.98 -19.65 5.03
CA ASP A 138 5.81 -20.19 5.75
C ASP A 138 5.07 -19.12 6.55
N MET A 139 5.79 -18.19 7.18
CA MET A 139 5.20 -17.03 7.86
C MET A 139 4.45 -16.12 6.87
N ALA A 140 5.05 -15.74 5.76
CA ALA A 140 4.41 -14.90 4.75
C ALA A 140 3.15 -15.53 4.15
N ASN A 141 3.11 -16.86 4.00
CA ASN A 141 1.88 -17.60 3.67
C ASN A 141 0.79 -17.39 4.71
N ARG A 142 1.11 -17.53 6.00
CA ARG A 142 0.13 -17.34 7.08
C ARG A 142 -0.39 -15.91 7.14
N VAL A 143 0.46 -14.91 6.86
CA VAL A 143 0.04 -13.51 6.73
C VAL A 143 -0.87 -13.32 5.51
N LEU A 144 -0.52 -13.91 4.36
CA LEU A 144 -1.37 -13.87 3.17
C LEU A 144 -2.72 -14.53 3.42
N SER A 145 -2.76 -15.73 4.02
CA SER A 145 -4.00 -16.43 4.36
C SER A 145 -4.87 -15.67 5.35
N HIS A 146 -4.30 -14.84 6.22
CA HIS A 146 -5.06 -13.95 7.10
C HIS A 146 -5.77 -12.83 6.34
N ALA A 147 -5.22 -12.41 5.20
CA ALA A 147 -5.78 -11.33 4.37
C ALA A 147 -6.89 -11.79 3.40
N LEU A 148 -7.07 -13.11 3.20
CA LEU A 148 -8.00 -13.71 2.25
C LEU A 148 -9.27 -14.22 2.95
#